data_AF-A0ABD2M752-F1
#
_entry.id   AF-A0ABD2M752-F1
#
_cell.length_a   1.000
_cell.length_b   1.000
_cell.length_c   1.000
_cell.angle_alpha   90.00
_cell.angle_beta   90.00
_cell.angle_gamma   90.00
#
_symmetry.space_group_name_H-M   'P 1'
#
loop_
_entity.id
_entity.type
_entity.pdbx_description
1 polymer ?
#
loop_
_entity_poly.entity_id
_entity_poly.type
_entity_poly.pdbx_seq_one_letter_code
_entity_poly.pdbx_strand_id
1 'polypeptide(L)'
;MSNNRNGGEEKMAKAIFISGDGWLAVFDLLTPSQLGLGIALISHRFDFYVDEHFKTRKWTLAFIEIRSKNGENGTNQMEIVNCDHGKPVPIPQIQLPRKVIGFNIILITFIDRNSIAFLHCFRPLFASFCPINLIIRTNNQRISEFIWRNIWPMLGKNIHSMGLFANILPHLRQYIPALLNDCPSLRVVTYFDEFLPEFPADDSAMASDRQAMAKWLFTPLQNNVPKIFECRLFKDVGNLASKVEAFKAAFASASSPSNFIVVIRFPPSFAHSIVPFDQNNELTREQLALKRTENSDHFLLIRRPIARDESKWTVWEKEAIGWQLYDQWNTIDIQIFNEHAIGDGLLDATPGPSDLQQK
;
A
#
# COMPACT_ATOMS: atom_id res chain seq x y z
N MET A 1 54.84 13.11 41.23
CA MET A 1 54.18 11.78 41.34
C MET A 1 52.82 12.06 41.97
N SER A 2 51.65 11.86 41.35
CA SER A 2 51.27 11.24 40.08
C SER A 2 49.92 11.84 39.66
N ASN A 3 49.80 12.16 38.38
CA ASN A 3 48.63 12.73 37.71
C ASN A 3 47.78 11.53 37.21
N ASN A 4 46.49 11.45 37.55
CA ASN A 4 45.58 10.49 36.91
C ASN A 4 44.39 11.23 36.30
N ARG A 5 44.51 11.51 35.00
CA ARG A 5 43.42 11.90 34.11
C ARG A 5 42.73 10.62 33.67
N ASN A 6 41.47 10.42 34.05
CA ASN A 6 40.62 9.40 33.45
C ASN A 6 40.23 9.86 32.04
N GLY A 7 40.81 9.20 31.04
CA GLY A 7 40.46 9.35 29.64
C GLY A 7 39.09 8.74 29.37
N GLY A 8 38.28 9.46 28.60
CA GLY A 8 37.09 8.92 27.96
C GLY A 8 37.50 7.96 26.84
N GLU A 9 36.90 6.77 26.84
CA GLU A 9 36.99 5.84 25.73
C GLU A 9 35.82 6.09 24.77
N GLU A 10 36.11 6.83 23.69
CA GLU A 10 35.31 6.81 22.47
C GLU A 10 35.38 5.41 21.84
N LYS A 11 34.24 4.72 21.74
CA LYS A 11 34.09 3.52 20.90
C LYS A 11 34.16 3.91 19.42
N MET A 12 35.36 4.02 18.87
CA MET A 12 35.61 4.04 17.43
C MET A 12 35.22 2.68 16.82
N ALA A 13 34.20 2.67 15.95
CA ALA A 13 33.88 1.53 15.10
C ALA A 13 35.09 1.22 14.20
N LYS A 14 35.75 0.08 14.42
CA LYS A 14 36.85 -0.39 13.57
C LYS A 14 36.30 -0.69 12.17
N ALA A 15 36.59 0.18 11.20
CA ALA A 15 36.37 -0.10 9.79
C ALA A 15 37.28 -1.28 9.38
N ILE A 16 36.67 -2.44 9.10
CA ILE A 16 37.37 -3.62 8.58
C ILE A 16 37.76 -3.30 7.13
N PHE A 17 39.06 -3.26 6.84
CA PHE A 17 39.58 -3.05 5.48
C PHE A 17 39.82 -4.41 4.82
N ILE A 18 38.98 -4.79 3.86
CA ILE A 18 39.11 -6.02 3.06
C ILE A 18 39.27 -5.60 1.59
N SER A 19 40.24 -6.19 0.88
CA SER A 19 40.54 -5.91 -0.53
C SER A 19 39.39 -6.31 -1.47
N GLY A 20 39.26 -5.62 -2.62
CA GLY A 20 38.17 -5.83 -3.59
C GLY A 20 38.02 -7.29 -4.06
N ASP A 21 39.13 -8.01 -4.23
CA ASP A 21 39.13 -9.40 -4.69
C ASP A 21 38.61 -10.39 -3.62
N GLY A 22 38.72 -10.05 -2.33
CA GLY A 22 38.20 -10.89 -1.24
C GLY A 22 36.67 -10.81 -1.11
N TRP A 23 36.07 -9.69 -1.52
CA TRP A 23 34.62 -9.54 -1.57
C TRP A 23 34.00 -10.39 -2.67
N LEU A 24 34.67 -10.54 -3.81
CA LEU A 24 34.18 -11.28 -4.98
C LEU A 24 33.82 -12.75 -4.66
N ALA A 25 34.64 -13.43 -3.85
CA ALA A 25 34.38 -14.82 -3.42
C ALA A 25 33.23 -14.94 -2.41
N VAL A 26 32.88 -13.87 -1.69
CA VAL A 26 31.73 -13.84 -0.75
C VAL A 26 30.40 -13.79 -1.52
N PHE A 27 30.38 -13.25 -2.74
CA PHE A 27 29.15 -13.19 -3.56
C PHE A 27 28.68 -14.56 -4.05
N ASP A 28 29.58 -15.54 -4.21
CA ASP A 28 29.21 -16.90 -4.61
C ASP A 28 28.58 -17.71 -3.46
N LEU A 29 28.78 -17.26 -2.21
CA LEU A 29 28.35 -17.95 -0.99
C LEU A 29 27.08 -17.36 -0.36
N LEU A 30 26.65 -16.16 -0.78
CA LEU A 30 25.48 -15.47 -0.23
C LEU A 30 24.30 -15.51 -1.20
N THR A 31 23.11 -15.80 -0.67
CA THR A 31 21.89 -15.74 -1.49
C THR A 31 21.61 -14.30 -1.93
N PRO A 32 20.86 -14.09 -3.03
CA PRO A 32 20.56 -12.74 -3.54
C PRO A 32 19.94 -11.79 -2.52
N SER A 33 19.13 -12.33 -1.59
CA SER A 33 18.53 -11.56 -0.50
C SER A 33 19.56 -11.17 0.56
N GLN A 34 20.52 -12.03 0.89
CA GLN A 34 21.53 -11.76 1.91
C GLN A 34 22.50 -10.64 1.49
N LEU A 35 22.83 -10.57 0.21
CA LEU A 35 23.70 -9.53 -0.32
C LEU A 35 23.03 -8.15 -0.32
N GLY A 36 21.79 -8.10 -0.82
CA GLY A 36 21.00 -6.88 -0.91
C GLY A 36 20.55 -6.34 0.44
N LEU A 37 20.21 -7.20 1.41
CA LEU A 37 19.78 -6.79 2.75
C LEU A 37 20.93 -6.65 3.76
N GLY A 38 22.00 -7.43 3.64
CA GLY A 38 23.05 -7.51 4.65
C GLY A 38 24.21 -6.54 4.44
N ILE A 39 24.67 -6.39 3.19
CA ILE A 39 25.96 -5.74 2.90
C ILE A 39 25.80 -4.44 2.13
N ALA A 40 24.86 -4.39 1.17
CA ALA A 40 24.61 -3.16 0.40
C ALA A 40 23.97 -2.04 1.26
N LEU A 41 23.18 -2.40 2.26
CA LEU A 41 22.51 -1.45 3.16
C LEU A 41 23.48 -0.71 4.10
N ILE A 42 24.68 -1.24 4.33
CA ILE A 42 25.60 -0.76 5.36
C ILE A 42 26.84 -0.02 4.82
N SER A 43 27.06 0.05 3.50
CA SER A 43 28.28 0.64 2.93
C SER A 43 28.12 1.20 1.52
N HIS A 44 28.34 2.51 1.36
CA HIS A 44 28.37 3.18 0.04
C HIS A 44 29.46 2.64 -0.89
N ARG A 45 30.59 2.15 -0.33
CA ARG A 45 31.66 1.56 -1.14
C ARG A 45 31.22 0.23 -1.72
N PHE A 46 30.47 -0.56 -0.95
CA PHE A 46 29.94 -1.84 -1.41
C PHE A 46 28.82 -1.67 -2.43
N ASP A 47 27.97 -0.65 -2.25
CA ASP A 47 26.95 -0.25 -3.23
C ASP A 47 27.59 0.01 -4.61
N PHE A 48 28.66 0.81 -4.65
CA PHE A 48 29.41 1.07 -5.89
C PHE A 48 29.97 -0.22 -6.52
N TYR A 49 30.55 -1.13 -5.74
CA TYR A 49 31.05 -2.40 -6.26
C TYR A 49 29.94 -3.32 -6.78
N VAL A 50 28.80 -3.41 -6.10
CA VAL A 50 27.62 -4.16 -6.60
C VAL A 50 27.10 -3.53 -7.91
N ASP A 51 27.10 -2.20 -7.98
CA ASP A 51 26.70 -1.47 -9.17
C ASP A 51 27.68 -1.64 -10.34
N GLU A 52 28.98 -1.74 -10.07
CA GLU A 52 30.02 -1.93 -11.07
C GLU A 52 30.12 -3.38 -11.58
N HIS A 53 30.04 -4.37 -10.68
CA HIS A 53 30.25 -5.78 -11.03
C HIS A 53 28.99 -6.48 -11.56
N PHE A 54 27.79 -6.13 -11.08
CA PHE A 54 26.54 -6.79 -11.50
C PHE A 54 25.74 -5.96 -12.49
N LYS A 55 26.37 -5.41 -13.54
CA LYS A 55 25.81 -4.34 -14.42
C LYS A 55 24.37 -4.56 -14.91
N THR A 56 23.96 -5.81 -15.13
CA THR A 56 22.61 -6.18 -15.64
C THR A 56 21.67 -6.70 -14.56
N ARG A 57 22.17 -7.02 -13.37
CA ARG A 57 21.39 -7.73 -12.35
C ARG A 57 20.53 -6.75 -11.55
N LYS A 58 19.23 -7.00 -11.55
CA LYS A 58 18.25 -6.30 -10.72
C LYS A 58 17.94 -7.15 -9.48
N TRP A 59 17.69 -6.51 -8.34
CA TRP A 59 17.46 -7.17 -7.07
C TRP A 59 16.08 -6.81 -6.52
N THR A 60 15.42 -7.77 -5.89
CA THR A 60 14.20 -7.53 -5.12
C THR A 60 14.47 -7.87 -3.67
N LEU A 61 13.95 -7.04 -2.77
CA LEU A 61 13.92 -7.39 -1.36
C LEU A 61 12.79 -8.41 -1.14
N ALA A 62 12.97 -9.29 -0.16
CA ALA A 62 11.97 -10.30 0.15
C ALA A 62 10.87 -9.74 1.06
N PHE A 63 10.31 -10.57 1.95
CA PHE A 63 9.47 -10.11 3.04
C PHE A 63 10.36 -9.52 4.15
N ILE A 64 10.22 -8.21 4.37
CA ILE A 64 10.80 -7.47 5.48
C ILE A 64 9.74 -7.15 6.53
N GLU A 65 10.05 -7.38 7.81
CA GLU A 65 9.26 -6.92 8.95
C GLU A 65 10.03 -5.84 9.73
N ILE A 66 9.38 -4.73 10.02
CA ILE A 66 9.82 -3.70 10.97
C ILE A 66 9.00 -3.88 12.24
N ARG A 67 9.66 -4.31 13.32
CA ARG A 67 9.02 -4.65 14.60
C ARG A 67 9.75 -4.04 15.79
N SER A 68 9.12 -4.11 16.95
CA SER A 68 9.79 -3.75 18.20
C SER A 68 10.67 -4.89 18.70
N LYS A 69 11.75 -4.51 19.37
CA LYS A 69 12.59 -5.36 20.19
C LYS A 69 12.78 -4.67 21.54
N ASN A 70 12.78 -5.46 22.60
CA ASN A 70 13.09 -4.96 23.94
C ASN A 70 14.54 -4.45 23.97
N GLY A 71 14.72 -3.15 24.16
CA GLY A 71 16.02 -2.53 24.33
C GLY A 71 16.58 -2.74 25.74
N GLU A 72 17.87 -2.46 25.89
CA GLU A 72 18.64 -2.65 27.14
C GLU A 72 18.07 -1.86 28.33
N ASN A 73 17.36 -0.76 28.07
CA ASN A 73 16.80 0.14 29.09
C ASN A 73 15.27 -0.01 29.28
N GLY A 74 14.67 -1.09 28.76
CA GLY A 74 13.21 -1.29 28.80
C GLY A 74 12.43 -0.45 27.79
N THR A 75 13.09 0.33 26.94
CA THR A 75 12.47 1.03 25.81
C THR A 75 12.43 0.13 24.57
N ASN A 76 11.31 0.15 23.84
CA ASN A 76 11.19 -0.56 22.57
C ASN A 76 12.10 0.11 21.54
N GLN A 77 12.92 -0.69 20.87
CA GLN A 77 13.75 -0.27 19.74
C GLN A 77 13.29 -0.96 18.47
N MET A 78 13.43 -0.30 17.34
CA MET A 78 13.16 -0.91 16.04
C MET A 78 14.18 -2.01 15.69
N GLU A 79 13.67 -3.14 15.21
CA GLU A 79 14.43 -4.22 14.60
C GLU A 79 13.85 -4.50 13.20
N ILE A 80 14.72 -4.75 12.24
CA ILE A 80 14.34 -5.22 10.90
C ILE A 80 14.61 -6.72 10.83
N VAL A 81 13.63 -7.50 10.41
CA VAL A 81 13.77 -8.94 10.18
C VAL A 81 13.47 -9.27 8.74
N ASN A 82 14.30 -10.13 8.14
CA ASN A 82 13.93 -10.81 6.92
C ASN A 82 13.15 -12.07 7.28
N CYS A 83 11.86 -12.11 6.95
CA CYS A 83 10.95 -13.17 7.37
C CYS A 83 11.27 -14.53 6.71
N ASP A 84 11.92 -14.55 5.54
CA ASP A 84 12.30 -15.80 4.88
C ASP A 84 13.42 -16.54 5.64
N HIS A 85 14.22 -15.80 6.42
CA HIS A 85 15.40 -16.32 7.12
C HIS A 85 15.25 -16.25 8.65
N GLY A 86 14.24 -15.51 9.13
CA GLY A 86 13.99 -15.29 10.55
C GLY A 86 15.12 -14.56 11.29
N LYS A 87 16.01 -13.87 10.56
CA LYS A 87 17.19 -13.22 11.12
C LYS A 87 17.09 -11.70 11.06
N PRO A 88 17.53 -11.00 12.11
CA PRO A 88 17.69 -9.55 12.07
C PRO A 88 18.65 -9.15 10.95
N VAL A 89 18.31 -8.08 10.22
CA VAL A 89 19.17 -7.47 9.20
C VAL A 89 19.57 -6.06 9.65
N PRO A 90 20.75 -5.58 9.24
CA PRO A 90 21.20 -4.25 9.64
C PRO A 90 20.29 -3.16 9.06
N ILE A 91 20.12 -2.08 9.83
CA ILE A 91 19.36 -0.91 9.40
C ILE A 91 20.19 -0.12 8.39
N PRO A 92 19.75 0.04 7.12
CA PRO A 92 20.44 0.90 6.19
C PRO A 92 20.55 2.32 6.71
N GLN A 93 21.75 2.88 6.59
CA GLN A 93 22.03 4.28 6.88
C GLN A 93 22.13 5.12 5.59
N ILE A 94 21.96 4.49 4.44
CA ILE A 94 22.20 5.05 3.11
C ILE A 94 21.04 4.66 2.20
N GLN A 95 20.78 5.46 1.15
CA GLN A 95 19.80 5.12 0.12
C GLN A 95 20.02 3.72 -0.43
N LEU A 96 18.93 3.07 -0.83
CA LEU A 96 19.02 1.75 -1.45
C LEU A 96 19.83 1.81 -2.75
N PRO A 97 20.60 0.74 -3.06
CA PRO A 97 21.24 0.57 -4.35
C PRO A 97 20.26 0.79 -5.49
N ARG A 98 20.70 1.47 -6.56
CA ARG A 98 19.85 1.76 -7.73
C ARG A 98 19.31 0.50 -8.42
N LYS A 99 19.97 -0.64 -8.21
CA LYS A 99 19.59 -1.94 -8.76
C LYS A 99 18.56 -2.68 -7.92
N VAL A 100 18.23 -2.22 -6.72
CA VAL A 100 17.02 -2.69 -6.04
C VAL A 100 15.83 -2.13 -6.83
N ILE A 101 14.95 -3.00 -7.30
CA ILE A 101 13.82 -2.64 -8.17
C ILE A 101 12.45 -2.86 -7.51
N GLY A 102 12.42 -3.41 -6.30
CA GLY A 102 11.17 -3.68 -5.59
C GLY A 102 11.36 -4.56 -4.37
N PHE A 103 10.23 -4.95 -3.77
CA PHE A 103 10.15 -5.82 -2.60
C PHE A 103 8.92 -6.72 -2.67
N ASN A 104 8.86 -7.80 -1.89
CA ASN A 104 7.62 -8.58 -1.77
C ASN A 104 6.64 -7.84 -0.84
N ILE A 105 6.94 -7.82 0.46
CA ILE A 105 6.14 -7.16 1.48
C ILE A 105 7.07 -6.42 2.45
N ILE A 106 6.72 -5.19 2.82
CA ILE A 106 7.24 -4.49 4.00
C ILE A 106 6.11 -4.45 5.01
N LEU A 107 6.20 -5.26 6.06
CA LEU A 107 5.28 -5.27 7.20
C LEU A 107 5.80 -4.31 8.27
N ILE A 108 4.95 -3.41 8.75
CA ILE A 108 5.28 -2.43 9.78
C ILE A 108 4.40 -2.68 10.99
N THR A 109 4.96 -3.26 12.05
CA THR A 109 4.28 -3.49 13.35
C THR A 109 4.77 -2.54 14.43
N PHE A 110 5.84 -1.78 14.17
CA PHE A 110 6.40 -0.78 15.07
C PHE A 110 6.96 0.41 14.29
N ILE A 111 6.81 1.63 14.83
CA ILE A 111 7.40 2.85 14.24
C ILE A 111 8.14 3.66 15.28
N ASP A 112 9.41 3.97 15.02
CA ASP A 112 10.18 4.99 15.71
C ASP A 112 10.85 5.94 14.71
N ARG A 113 11.78 6.78 15.16
CA ARG A 113 12.55 7.65 14.26
C ARG A 113 13.41 6.86 13.26
N ASN A 114 13.93 5.69 13.67
CA ASN A 114 14.77 4.87 12.82
C ASN A 114 13.94 4.16 11.74
N SER A 115 12.69 3.78 12.03
CA SER A 115 11.81 3.22 11.00
C SER A 115 11.42 4.25 9.94
N ILE A 116 11.16 5.50 10.31
CA ILE A 116 10.91 6.57 9.33
C ILE A 116 12.16 6.78 8.46
N ALA A 117 13.34 6.88 9.08
CA ALA A 117 14.61 7.01 8.35
C ALA A 117 14.85 5.81 7.40
N PHE A 118 14.53 4.60 7.85
CA PHE A 118 14.58 3.40 7.02
C PHE A 118 13.65 3.51 5.80
N LEU A 119 12.38 3.88 6.00
CA LEU A 119 11.43 4.07 4.89
C LEU A 119 11.92 5.13 3.90
N HIS A 120 12.62 6.18 4.37
CA HIS A 120 13.19 7.19 3.48
C HIS A 120 14.25 6.63 2.52
N CYS A 121 14.93 5.54 2.89
CA CYS A 121 15.86 4.85 1.99
C CYS A 121 15.17 4.26 0.75
N PHE A 122 13.85 4.00 0.84
CA PHE A 122 13.02 3.48 -0.25
C PHE A 122 12.38 4.58 -1.09
N ARG A 123 12.57 5.86 -0.76
CA ARG A 123 11.99 6.97 -1.53
C ARG A 123 12.30 6.91 -3.03
N PRO A 124 13.51 6.51 -3.50
CA PRO A 124 13.75 6.33 -4.93
C PRO A 124 12.90 5.23 -5.58
N LEU A 125 12.65 4.11 -4.87
CA LEU A 125 11.74 3.06 -5.31
C LEU A 125 10.31 3.57 -5.36
N PHE A 126 9.88 4.28 -4.32
CA PHE A 126 8.55 4.86 -4.25
C PHE A 126 8.33 5.94 -5.31
N ALA A 127 9.37 6.67 -5.71
CA ALA A 127 9.32 7.68 -6.75
C ALA A 127 9.44 7.11 -8.17
N SER A 128 9.84 5.84 -8.32
CA SER A 128 9.84 5.15 -9.60
C SER A 128 8.41 4.79 -10.01
N PHE A 129 8.16 4.52 -11.30
CA PHE A 129 6.86 4.10 -11.86
C PHE A 129 6.30 2.78 -11.27
N CYS A 130 6.89 2.26 -10.20
CA CYS A 130 6.47 1.01 -9.59
C CYS A 130 5.17 1.21 -8.80
N PRO A 131 4.09 0.47 -9.12
CA PRO A 131 2.85 0.54 -8.37
C PRO A 131 3.08 0.08 -6.93
N ILE A 132 2.69 0.91 -5.95
CA ILE A 132 2.72 0.57 -4.52
C ILE A 132 1.35 0.05 -4.11
N ASN A 133 1.33 -1.05 -3.36
CA ASN A 133 0.12 -1.56 -2.74
C ASN A 133 0.17 -1.22 -1.25
N LEU A 134 -0.83 -0.52 -0.73
CA LEU A 134 -0.85 -0.04 0.65
C LEU A 134 -1.96 -0.72 1.44
N ILE A 135 -1.62 -1.33 2.57
CA ILE A 135 -2.58 -1.89 3.52
C ILE A 135 -2.42 -1.14 4.84
N ILE A 136 -3.51 -0.61 5.37
CA ILE A 136 -3.49 0.05 6.69
C ILE A 136 -4.47 -0.66 7.62
N ARG A 137 -3.91 -1.28 8.65
CA ARG A 137 -4.61 -1.97 9.74
C ARG A 137 -4.37 -1.21 11.03
N THR A 138 -5.23 -0.25 11.27
CA THR A 138 -5.32 0.46 12.55
C THR A 138 -6.77 0.88 12.79
N ASN A 139 -7.15 0.96 14.06
CA ASN A 139 -8.42 1.50 14.53
C ASN A 139 -8.24 2.73 15.42
N ASN A 140 -7.01 3.21 15.59
CA ASN A 140 -6.69 4.35 16.43
C ASN A 140 -6.53 5.62 15.58
N GLN A 141 -7.29 6.66 15.94
CA GLN A 141 -7.28 7.95 15.23
C GLN A 141 -5.91 8.65 15.25
N ARG A 142 -5.23 8.67 16.40
CA ARG A 142 -3.89 9.29 16.54
C ARG A 142 -2.85 8.57 15.70
N ILE A 143 -2.93 7.24 15.65
CA ILE A 143 -2.05 6.41 14.80
C ILE A 143 -2.33 6.69 13.32
N SER A 144 -3.61 6.80 12.95
CA SER A 144 -4.03 7.15 11.58
C SER A 144 -3.48 8.51 11.16
N GLU A 145 -3.61 9.53 12.02
CA GLU A 145 -3.04 10.86 11.84
C GLU A 145 -1.52 10.83 11.71
N PHE A 146 -0.87 10.00 12.51
CA PHE A 146 0.58 9.85 12.48
C PHE A 146 1.07 9.21 11.17
N ILE A 147 0.46 8.10 10.74
CA ILE A 147 0.75 7.45 9.45
C ILE A 147 0.54 8.44 8.32
N TRP A 148 -0.56 9.18 8.37
CA TRP A 148 -0.88 10.22 7.42
C TRP A 148 0.22 11.30 7.35
N ARG A 149 0.65 11.86 8.48
CA ARG A 149 1.64 12.96 8.47
C ARG A 149 3.04 12.52 8.07
N ASN A 150 3.45 11.31 8.44
CA ASN A 150 4.86 10.91 8.38
C ASN A 150 5.17 9.91 7.27
N ILE A 151 4.21 9.08 6.85
CA ILE A 151 4.43 8.00 5.88
C ILE A 151 3.78 8.36 4.54
N TRP A 152 2.54 8.84 4.57
CA TRP A 152 1.80 9.15 3.34
C TRP A 152 2.52 10.06 2.34
N PRO A 153 3.20 11.16 2.74
CA PRO A 153 3.86 12.06 1.79
C PRO A 153 4.92 11.38 0.92
N MET A 154 5.43 10.23 1.34
CA MET A 154 6.42 9.44 0.61
C MET A 154 5.80 8.48 -0.39
N LEU A 155 4.51 8.13 -0.24
CA LEU A 155 3.83 7.07 -0.98
C LEU A 155 2.72 7.59 -1.89
N GLY A 156 1.97 8.61 -1.44
CA GLY A 156 0.61 8.91 -1.88
C GLY A 156 0.35 8.98 -3.39
N LYS A 157 1.31 9.49 -4.18
CA LYS A 157 1.14 9.66 -5.64
C LYS A 157 1.24 8.35 -6.43
N ASN A 158 1.93 7.34 -5.88
CA ASN A 158 2.25 6.10 -6.57
C ASN A 158 1.52 4.88 -5.99
N ILE A 159 0.56 5.12 -5.09
CA ILE A 159 -0.34 4.08 -4.58
C ILE A 159 -1.24 3.64 -5.74
N HIS A 160 -1.06 2.38 -6.13
CA HIS A 160 -1.88 1.73 -7.15
C HIS A 160 -3.08 1.01 -6.55
N SER A 161 -2.89 0.42 -5.38
CA SER A 161 -3.97 -0.24 -4.66
C SER A 161 -3.96 0.07 -3.17
N MET A 162 -5.15 0.01 -2.56
CA MET A 162 -5.34 0.30 -1.15
C MET A 162 -6.25 -0.74 -0.49
N GLY A 163 -5.77 -1.35 0.59
CA GLY A 163 -6.51 -2.23 1.48
C GLY A 163 -6.98 -1.47 2.71
N LEU A 164 -8.29 -1.36 2.88
CA LEU A 164 -8.93 -0.57 3.93
C LEU A 164 -9.78 -1.44 4.86
N PHE A 165 -9.58 -1.24 6.16
CA PHE A 165 -10.38 -1.83 7.23
C PHE A 165 -11.38 -0.81 7.78
N ALA A 166 -12.40 -1.28 8.48
CA ALA A 166 -13.39 -0.42 9.11
C ALA A 166 -12.72 0.69 9.93
N ASN A 167 -13.30 1.89 9.81
CA ASN A 167 -12.90 3.11 10.49
C ASN A 167 -11.65 3.82 9.94
N ILE A 168 -10.79 3.22 9.10
CA ILE A 168 -9.59 3.95 8.63
C ILE A 168 -9.93 5.09 7.67
N LEU A 169 -10.82 4.84 6.71
CA LEU A 169 -11.20 5.80 5.67
C LEU A 169 -11.79 7.11 6.25
N PRO A 170 -12.72 7.07 7.24
CA PRO A 170 -13.21 8.31 7.84
C PRO A 170 -12.11 9.11 8.53
N HIS A 171 -11.14 8.48 9.19
CA HIS A 171 -10.02 9.20 9.80
C HIS A 171 -9.11 9.85 8.75
N LEU A 172 -8.80 9.15 7.65
CA LEU A 172 -7.98 9.73 6.59
C LEU A 172 -8.69 10.89 5.88
N ARG A 173 -10.01 10.78 5.65
CA ARG A 173 -10.81 11.82 5.00
C ARG A 173 -11.02 13.08 5.83
N GLN A 174 -10.80 13.05 7.15
CA GLN A 174 -10.74 14.26 7.97
C GLN A 174 -9.60 15.19 7.56
N TYR A 175 -8.50 14.64 7.03
CA TYR A 175 -7.32 15.42 6.62
C TYR A 175 -7.33 15.74 5.12
N ILE A 176 -7.73 14.77 4.29
CA ILE A 176 -7.95 14.98 2.84
C ILE A 176 -9.31 14.40 2.44
N PRO A 177 -10.35 15.25 2.35
CA PRO A 177 -11.69 14.79 1.95
C PRO A 177 -11.72 14.01 0.63
N ALA A 178 -10.92 14.45 -0.35
CA ALA A 178 -10.83 13.86 -1.69
C ALA A 178 -9.77 12.76 -1.83
N LEU A 179 -9.32 12.14 -0.73
CA LEU A 179 -8.20 11.18 -0.66
C LEU A 179 -8.12 10.21 -1.83
N LEU A 180 -9.24 9.56 -2.16
CA LEU A 180 -9.30 8.53 -3.21
C LEU A 180 -9.11 9.13 -4.61
N ASN A 181 -9.62 10.33 -4.87
CA ASN A 181 -9.48 11.04 -6.14
C ASN A 181 -8.12 11.74 -6.26
N ASP A 182 -7.50 12.13 -5.14
CA ASP A 182 -6.17 12.76 -5.09
C ASP A 182 -5.02 11.74 -5.31
N CYS A 183 -5.32 10.45 -5.39
CA CYS A 183 -4.38 9.39 -5.74
C CYS A 183 -4.52 9.03 -7.23
N PRO A 184 -3.78 9.67 -8.15
CA PRO A 184 -3.99 9.50 -9.61
C PRO A 184 -3.69 8.08 -10.10
N SER A 185 -2.82 7.35 -9.40
CA SER A 185 -2.44 5.97 -9.75
C SER A 185 -3.39 4.93 -9.15
N LEU A 186 -4.31 5.33 -8.25
CA LEU A 186 -5.17 4.41 -7.50
C LEU A 186 -6.22 3.79 -8.42
N ARG A 187 -6.04 2.50 -8.68
CA ARG A 187 -6.92 1.68 -9.51
C ARG A 187 -7.72 0.69 -8.69
N VAL A 188 -7.15 0.12 -7.64
CA VAL A 188 -7.77 -0.96 -6.88
C VAL A 188 -8.01 -0.56 -5.43
N VAL A 189 -9.23 -0.72 -4.94
CA VAL A 189 -9.54 -0.58 -3.52
C VAL A 189 -10.19 -1.85 -3.02
N THR A 190 -9.58 -2.48 -2.01
CA THR A 190 -10.17 -3.62 -1.29
C THR A 190 -10.63 -3.14 0.07
N TYR A 191 -11.92 -3.29 0.35
CA TYR A 191 -12.51 -3.02 1.65
C TYR A 191 -12.84 -4.35 2.34
N PHE A 192 -12.22 -4.59 3.50
CA PHE A 192 -12.30 -5.89 4.17
C PHE A 192 -13.58 -6.10 5.00
N ASP A 193 -14.32 -5.02 5.26
CA ASP A 193 -15.59 -5.01 6.00
C ASP A 193 -16.80 -4.71 5.09
N GLU A 194 -18.00 -4.64 5.67
CA GLU A 194 -19.23 -4.34 4.91
C GLU A 194 -19.27 -2.90 4.38
N PHE A 195 -19.00 -2.74 3.10
CA PHE A 195 -18.91 -1.42 2.48
C PHE A 195 -19.43 -1.43 1.05
N LEU A 196 -20.53 -0.71 0.84
CA LEU A 196 -21.12 -0.44 -0.48
C LEU A 196 -21.19 1.07 -0.67
N PRO A 197 -20.84 1.56 -1.88
CA PRO A 197 -20.94 2.98 -2.23
C PRO A 197 -22.36 3.52 -2.05
N GLU A 198 -22.44 4.84 -1.85
CA GLU A 198 -23.67 5.56 -1.61
C GLU A 198 -23.81 6.70 -2.61
N PHE A 199 -25.05 6.96 -3.02
CA PHE A 199 -25.38 8.02 -3.97
C PHE A 199 -26.27 9.07 -3.30
N PRO A 200 -26.18 10.36 -3.68
CA PRO A 200 -25.37 10.90 -4.77
C PRO A 200 -23.86 10.88 -4.47
N ALA A 201 -23.06 10.70 -5.52
CA ALA A 201 -21.61 10.65 -5.42
C ALA A 201 -21.03 12.04 -5.09
N ASP A 202 -20.29 12.13 -3.99
CA ASP A 202 -19.69 13.37 -3.49
C ASP A 202 -18.41 13.02 -2.70
N ASP A 203 -17.38 13.84 -2.80
CA ASP A 203 -16.12 13.73 -2.04
C ASP A 203 -15.80 14.99 -1.23
N SER A 204 -16.77 15.89 -1.09
CA SER A 204 -16.67 17.05 -0.20
C SER A 204 -16.41 16.64 1.26
N ALA A 205 -15.94 17.60 2.07
CA ALA A 205 -15.67 17.39 3.50
C ALA A 205 -16.90 16.92 4.30
N MET A 206 -18.11 17.20 3.80
CA MET A 206 -19.37 16.77 4.41
C MET A 206 -19.88 15.42 3.87
N ALA A 207 -19.31 14.91 2.79
CA ALA A 207 -19.75 13.67 2.17
C ALA A 207 -19.37 12.44 2.99
N SER A 208 -20.25 11.43 3.03
CA SER A 208 -19.95 10.15 3.65
C SER A 208 -18.82 9.42 2.90
N ASP A 209 -18.11 8.50 3.56
CA ASP A 209 -17.06 7.71 2.91
C ASP A 209 -17.59 6.87 1.75
N ARG A 210 -18.86 6.44 1.87
CA ARG A 210 -19.56 5.68 0.84
C ARG A 210 -19.88 6.56 -0.37
N GLN A 211 -20.19 7.84 -0.16
CA GLN A 211 -20.33 8.82 -1.24
C GLN A 211 -19.00 9.11 -1.93
N ALA A 212 -17.91 9.23 -1.16
CA ALA A 212 -16.57 9.46 -1.72
C ALA A 212 -16.09 8.26 -2.54
N MET A 213 -16.39 7.04 -2.10
CA MET A 213 -16.15 5.84 -2.89
C MET A 213 -16.94 5.83 -4.20
N ALA A 214 -18.23 6.22 -4.16
CA ALA A 214 -19.04 6.34 -5.37
C ALA A 214 -18.45 7.38 -6.32
N LYS A 215 -18.00 8.52 -5.79
CA LYS A 215 -17.32 9.56 -6.57
C LYS A 215 -16.05 9.02 -7.22
N TRP A 216 -15.18 8.35 -6.46
CA TRP A 216 -13.98 7.73 -7.01
C TRP A 216 -14.30 6.71 -8.11
N LEU A 217 -15.29 5.84 -7.93
CA LEU A 217 -15.71 4.87 -8.97
C LEU A 217 -16.22 5.54 -10.25
N PHE A 218 -16.97 6.63 -10.12
CA PHE A 218 -17.58 7.34 -11.25
C PHE A 218 -16.65 8.39 -11.88
N THR A 219 -15.50 8.67 -11.27
CA THR A 219 -14.42 9.44 -11.88
C THR A 219 -13.59 8.54 -12.81
N PRO A 220 -13.36 8.90 -14.07
CA PRO A 220 -12.57 8.07 -14.98
C PRO A 220 -11.11 7.96 -14.54
N LEU A 221 -10.49 6.80 -14.72
CA LEU A 221 -9.03 6.64 -14.57
C LEU A 221 -8.32 7.01 -15.89
N GLN A 222 -7.10 7.51 -15.80
CA GLN A 222 -6.26 7.74 -16.98
C GLN A 222 -6.11 6.43 -17.78
N ASN A 223 -6.18 6.52 -19.12
CA ASN A 223 -6.05 5.41 -20.07
C ASN A 223 -7.23 4.41 -20.15
N ASN A 224 -8.41 4.76 -19.62
CA ASN A 224 -9.64 3.96 -19.75
C ASN A 224 -9.56 2.52 -19.20
N VAL A 225 -8.60 2.23 -18.31
CA VAL A 225 -8.53 0.96 -17.58
C VAL A 225 -9.60 0.96 -16.49
N PRO A 226 -10.31 -0.15 -16.25
CA PRO A 226 -11.32 -0.18 -15.19
C PRO A 226 -10.68 -0.05 -13.81
N LYS A 227 -11.30 0.79 -12.97
CA LYS A 227 -11.11 0.74 -11.51
C LYS A 227 -11.68 -0.56 -10.97
N ILE A 228 -11.06 -1.11 -9.94
CA ILE A 228 -11.51 -2.33 -9.28
C ILE A 228 -11.86 -1.98 -7.84
N PHE A 229 -13.09 -2.23 -7.43
CA PHE A 229 -13.51 -2.11 -6.05
C PHE A 229 -13.95 -3.47 -5.54
N GLU A 230 -13.28 -3.98 -4.51
CA GLU A 230 -13.63 -5.22 -3.87
C GLU A 230 -14.25 -4.94 -2.50
N CYS A 231 -15.43 -5.49 -2.25
CA CYS A 231 -16.11 -5.39 -0.97
C CYS A 231 -16.69 -6.74 -0.53
N ARG A 232 -16.84 -6.90 0.79
CA ARG A 232 -17.46 -8.07 1.40
C ARG A 232 -18.82 -7.72 1.98
N LEU A 233 -19.76 -8.65 1.95
CA LEU A 233 -21.06 -8.55 2.60
C LEU A 233 -21.24 -9.78 3.48
N PHE A 234 -21.56 -9.59 4.76
CA PHE A 234 -21.61 -10.68 5.75
C PHE A 234 -23.02 -10.92 6.32
N LYS A 235 -23.91 -9.91 6.35
CA LYS A 235 -25.14 -9.96 7.16
C LYS A 235 -26.44 -9.52 6.49
N ASP A 236 -26.44 -8.73 5.40
CA ASP A 236 -27.70 -8.18 4.84
C ASP A 236 -27.71 -8.07 3.30
N VAL A 237 -28.66 -8.77 2.66
CA VAL A 237 -28.91 -8.73 1.20
C VAL A 237 -29.98 -7.68 0.82
N GLY A 238 -30.84 -7.28 1.76
CA GLY A 238 -31.86 -6.24 1.55
C GLY A 238 -31.24 -4.89 1.25
N ASN A 239 -30.13 -4.58 1.90
CA ASN A 239 -29.30 -3.41 1.58
C ASN A 239 -28.77 -3.48 0.14
N LEU A 240 -28.29 -4.64 -0.32
CA LEU A 240 -27.66 -4.76 -1.65
C LEU A 240 -28.63 -4.48 -2.81
N ALA A 241 -29.88 -4.96 -2.76
CA ALA A 241 -30.86 -4.66 -3.81
C ALA A 241 -31.10 -3.14 -3.95
N SER A 242 -31.29 -2.45 -2.82
CA SER A 242 -31.46 -0.99 -2.81
C SER A 242 -30.23 -0.26 -3.35
N LYS A 243 -29.02 -0.75 -3.05
CA LYS A 243 -27.77 -0.18 -3.56
C LYS A 243 -27.61 -0.42 -5.05
N VAL A 244 -27.97 -1.60 -5.55
CA VAL A 244 -27.98 -1.91 -6.99
C VAL A 244 -28.91 -0.96 -7.75
N GLU A 245 -30.10 -0.68 -7.23
CA GLU A 245 -31.01 0.31 -7.84
C GLU A 245 -30.42 1.73 -7.82
N ALA A 246 -29.74 2.12 -6.73
CA ALA A 246 -29.02 3.39 -6.68
C ALA A 246 -27.88 3.47 -7.73
N PHE A 247 -27.15 2.38 -7.96
CA PHE A 247 -26.17 2.29 -9.04
C PHE A 247 -26.80 2.45 -10.42
N LYS A 248 -27.94 1.79 -10.69
CA LYS A 248 -28.67 1.93 -11.96
C LYS A 248 -29.12 3.37 -12.20
N ALA A 249 -29.66 4.02 -11.17
CA ALA A 249 -30.10 5.42 -11.25
C ALA A 249 -28.92 6.38 -11.49
N ALA A 250 -27.79 6.18 -10.80
CA ALA A 250 -26.58 6.96 -11.01
C ALA A 250 -25.95 6.72 -12.39
N PHE A 251 -25.98 5.48 -12.88
CA PHE A 251 -25.51 5.15 -14.23
C PHE A 251 -26.40 5.74 -15.33
N ALA A 252 -27.72 5.71 -15.16
CA ALA A 252 -28.67 6.30 -16.11
C ALA A 252 -28.51 7.81 -16.25
N SER A 253 -28.16 8.50 -15.15
CA SER A 253 -27.96 9.95 -15.12
C SER A 253 -26.52 10.38 -15.45
N ALA A 254 -25.59 9.44 -15.61
CA ALA A 254 -24.19 9.76 -15.92
C ALA A 254 -24.06 10.39 -17.32
N SER A 255 -23.28 11.47 -17.40
CA SER A 255 -22.98 12.20 -18.64
C SER A 255 -21.55 11.99 -19.15
N SER A 256 -20.70 11.35 -18.36
CA SER A 256 -19.31 11.01 -18.72
C SER A 256 -19.07 9.51 -18.59
N PRO A 257 -18.27 8.91 -19.49
CA PRO A 257 -17.92 7.51 -19.40
C PRO A 257 -16.97 7.24 -18.23
N SER A 258 -17.15 6.12 -17.52
CA SER A 258 -16.24 5.63 -16.49
C SER A 258 -16.26 4.11 -16.44
N ASN A 259 -15.09 3.50 -16.49
CA ASN A 259 -14.95 2.04 -16.47
C ASN A 259 -14.67 1.56 -15.05
N PHE A 260 -15.45 0.61 -14.55
CA PHE A 260 -15.18 -0.03 -13.28
C PHE A 260 -15.71 -1.46 -13.19
N ILE A 261 -15.11 -2.23 -12.28
CA ILE A 261 -15.54 -3.56 -11.87
C ILE A 261 -15.67 -3.53 -10.34
N VAL A 262 -16.88 -3.77 -9.84
CA VAL A 262 -17.11 -3.98 -8.41
C VAL A 262 -17.25 -5.48 -8.16
N VAL A 263 -16.37 -6.03 -7.34
CA VAL A 263 -16.39 -7.43 -6.89
C VAL A 263 -17.07 -7.47 -5.53
N ILE A 264 -18.26 -8.06 -5.49
CA ILE A 264 -19.05 -8.21 -4.26
C ILE A 264 -18.92 -9.65 -3.80
N ARG A 265 -18.20 -9.88 -2.70
CA ARG A 265 -18.06 -11.20 -2.08
C ARG A 265 -19.11 -11.39 -0.98
N PHE A 266 -19.68 -12.58 -0.91
CA PHE A 266 -20.69 -12.92 0.10
C PHE A 266 -20.55 -14.39 0.52
N PRO A 267 -21.02 -14.79 1.71
CA PRO A 267 -21.09 -16.19 2.10
C PRO A 267 -22.01 -16.99 1.17
N PRO A 268 -21.70 -18.24 0.81
CA PRO A 268 -22.47 -19.04 -0.16
C PRO A 268 -23.99 -19.10 0.11
N SER A 269 -24.41 -18.96 1.37
CA SER A 269 -25.81 -18.95 1.81
C SER A 269 -26.65 -17.78 1.28
N PHE A 270 -26.05 -16.73 0.72
CA PHE A 270 -26.75 -15.51 0.31
C PHE A 270 -26.95 -15.37 -1.21
N ALA A 271 -26.61 -16.39 -1.99
CA ALA A 271 -26.51 -16.31 -3.45
C ALA A 271 -27.85 -16.22 -4.21
N HIS A 272 -28.98 -16.41 -3.53
CA HIS A 272 -30.28 -16.66 -4.18
C HIS A 272 -31.15 -15.41 -4.42
N SER A 273 -30.82 -14.27 -3.83
CA SER A 273 -31.75 -13.13 -3.74
C SER A 273 -31.50 -12.02 -4.76
N ILE A 274 -30.54 -12.17 -5.68
CA ILE A 274 -30.12 -11.11 -6.60
C ILE A 274 -30.15 -11.60 -8.04
N VAL A 275 -30.88 -10.86 -8.87
CA VAL A 275 -31.09 -11.17 -10.28
C VAL A 275 -30.05 -10.42 -11.12
N PRO A 276 -29.26 -11.12 -11.96
CA PRO A 276 -28.41 -10.48 -12.96
C PRO A 276 -29.19 -9.53 -13.86
N PHE A 277 -28.54 -8.46 -14.32
CA PHE A 277 -29.15 -7.51 -15.25
C PHE A 277 -28.11 -6.92 -16.18
N ASP A 278 -28.61 -6.28 -17.24
CA ASP A 278 -27.84 -5.49 -18.18
C ASP A 278 -28.63 -4.23 -18.53
N GLN A 279 -27.98 -3.08 -18.46
CA GLN A 279 -28.58 -1.78 -18.76
C GLN A 279 -27.60 -0.97 -19.59
N ASN A 280 -28.08 -0.39 -20.70
CA ASN A 280 -27.29 0.51 -21.52
C ASN A 280 -27.54 1.97 -21.17
N ASN A 281 -26.50 2.78 -21.30
CA ASN A 281 -26.59 4.23 -21.35
C ASN A 281 -26.14 4.68 -22.75
N GLU A 282 -27.11 5.10 -23.57
CA GLU A 282 -26.86 5.53 -24.95
C GLU A 282 -26.06 6.85 -25.04
N LEU A 283 -26.13 7.70 -24.01
CA LEU A 283 -25.39 8.96 -23.97
C LEU A 283 -23.89 8.71 -23.80
N THR A 284 -23.51 7.81 -22.87
CA THR A 284 -22.10 7.48 -22.63
C THR A 284 -21.58 6.34 -23.49
N ARG A 285 -22.47 5.63 -24.22
CA ARG A 285 -22.17 4.41 -24.99
C ARG A 285 -21.59 3.29 -24.13
N GLU A 286 -22.10 3.17 -22.91
CA GLU A 286 -21.67 2.18 -21.93
C GLU A 286 -22.81 1.25 -21.53
N GLN A 287 -22.41 0.15 -20.89
CA GLN A 287 -23.25 -0.87 -20.33
C GLN A 287 -22.91 -1.02 -18.85
N LEU A 288 -23.94 -1.05 -17.99
CA LEU A 288 -23.86 -1.50 -16.61
C LEU A 288 -24.49 -2.88 -16.52
N ALA A 289 -23.72 -3.87 -16.10
CA ALA A 289 -24.18 -5.25 -15.96
C ALA A 289 -23.87 -5.79 -14.57
N LEU A 290 -24.81 -6.52 -13.99
CA LEU A 290 -24.58 -7.34 -12.80
C LEU A 290 -24.61 -8.80 -13.23
N LYS A 291 -23.54 -9.54 -12.95
CA LYS A 291 -23.44 -10.96 -13.28
C LYS A 291 -22.91 -11.79 -12.13
N ARG A 292 -23.38 -13.03 -12.05
CA ARG A 292 -22.89 -14.03 -11.10
C ARG A 292 -21.68 -14.76 -11.69
N THR A 293 -20.68 -15.04 -10.86
CA THR A 293 -19.53 -15.86 -11.24
C THR A 293 -19.87 -17.34 -11.24
N GLU A 294 -19.15 -18.15 -12.03
CA GLU A 294 -19.40 -19.60 -12.17
C GLU A 294 -19.33 -20.35 -10.82
N ASN A 295 -18.36 -20.00 -9.98
CA ASN A 295 -18.19 -20.59 -8.65
C ASN A 295 -19.18 -20.04 -7.60
N SER A 296 -20.07 -19.11 -7.99
CA SER A 296 -21.19 -18.63 -7.18
C SER A 296 -20.89 -17.84 -5.90
N ASP A 297 -19.63 -17.57 -5.57
CA ASP A 297 -19.23 -16.85 -4.35
C ASP A 297 -19.16 -15.32 -4.53
N HIS A 298 -19.24 -14.85 -5.78
CA HIS A 298 -19.06 -13.44 -6.13
C HIS A 298 -20.08 -12.95 -7.16
N PHE A 299 -20.53 -11.71 -6.98
CA PHE A 299 -21.17 -10.91 -8.03
C PHE A 299 -20.17 -9.89 -8.58
N LEU A 300 -20.26 -9.66 -9.89
CA LEU A 300 -19.55 -8.57 -10.56
C LEU A 300 -20.56 -7.54 -11.04
N LEU A 301 -20.46 -6.31 -10.53
CA LEU A 301 -21.15 -5.15 -11.09
C LEU A 301 -20.15 -4.39 -11.96
N ILE A 302 -20.38 -4.37 -13.26
CA ILE A 302 -19.41 -3.94 -14.27
C ILE A 302 -20.01 -2.79 -15.06
N ARG A 303 -19.30 -1.66 -15.11
CA ARG A 303 -19.57 -0.56 -16.03
C ARG A 303 -18.47 -0.52 -17.09
N ARG A 304 -18.85 -0.65 -18.36
CA ARG A 304 -17.90 -0.81 -19.48
C ARG A 304 -18.45 -0.25 -20.79
N PRO A 305 -17.61 0.05 -21.80
CA PRO A 305 -18.07 0.48 -23.11
C PRO A 305 -18.87 -0.63 -23.82
N ILE A 306 -19.89 -0.25 -24.60
CA ILE A 306 -20.63 -1.19 -25.46
C ILE A 306 -19.70 -1.74 -26.56
N ALA A 307 -18.99 -0.85 -27.25
CA ALA A 307 -17.94 -1.21 -28.21
C ALA A 307 -16.61 -1.39 -27.46
N ARG A 308 -16.16 -2.64 -27.31
CA ARG A 308 -14.96 -2.99 -26.54
C ARG A 308 -14.25 -4.22 -27.09
N ASP A 309 -13.00 -4.38 -26.67
CA ASP A 309 -12.24 -5.62 -26.83
C ASP A 309 -12.63 -6.61 -25.71
N GLU A 310 -13.42 -7.63 -26.05
CA GLU A 310 -13.87 -8.64 -25.08
C GLU A 310 -12.73 -9.46 -24.49
N SER A 311 -11.66 -9.67 -25.25
CA SER A 311 -10.49 -10.43 -24.76
C SER A 311 -9.81 -9.64 -23.63
N LYS A 312 -9.64 -8.33 -23.84
CA LYS A 312 -9.08 -7.42 -22.83
C LYS A 312 -9.95 -7.34 -21.58
N TRP A 313 -11.26 -7.21 -21.75
CA TRP A 313 -12.20 -7.16 -20.61
C TRP A 313 -12.25 -8.48 -19.84
N THR A 314 -12.18 -9.61 -20.51
CA THR A 314 -12.11 -10.92 -19.86
C THR A 314 -10.86 -11.03 -18.96
N VAL A 315 -9.72 -10.46 -19.39
CA VAL A 315 -8.51 -10.40 -18.56
C VAL A 315 -8.74 -9.54 -17.32
N TRP A 316 -9.33 -8.35 -17.46
CA TRP A 316 -9.60 -7.47 -16.33
C TRP A 316 -10.62 -8.03 -15.34
N GLU A 317 -11.63 -8.75 -15.81
CA GLU A 317 -12.59 -9.42 -14.94
C GLU A 317 -11.94 -10.55 -14.14
N LYS A 318 -11.08 -11.36 -14.79
CA LYS A 318 -10.28 -12.40 -14.10
C LYS A 318 -9.32 -11.80 -13.09
N GLU A 319 -8.64 -10.71 -13.47
CA GLU A 319 -7.78 -9.93 -12.58
C GLU A 319 -8.55 -9.46 -11.35
N ALA A 320 -9.74 -8.90 -11.53
CA ALA A 320 -10.57 -8.42 -10.42
C ALA A 320 -11.02 -9.55 -9.47
N ILE A 321 -11.46 -10.70 -9.99
CA ILE A 321 -11.87 -11.84 -9.16
C ILE A 321 -10.68 -12.41 -8.38
N GLY A 322 -9.55 -12.57 -9.07
CA GLY A 322 -8.31 -13.15 -8.54
C GLY A 322 -7.42 -12.17 -7.79
N TRP A 323 -7.85 -10.90 -7.65
CA TRP A 323 -7.05 -9.89 -6.97
C TRP A 323 -6.83 -10.29 -5.51
N GLN A 324 -5.57 -10.51 -5.15
CA GLN A 324 -5.15 -10.78 -3.78
C GLN A 324 -4.05 -9.79 -3.42
N LEU A 325 -4.37 -8.85 -2.55
CA LEU A 325 -3.49 -7.76 -2.16
C LEU A 325 -2.17 -8.27 -1.53
N TYR A 326 -2.24 -9.41 -0.83
CA TYR A 326 -1.10 -10.07 -0.19
C TYR A 326 -0.16 -10.79 -1.16
N ASP A 327 -0.63 -11.10 -2.37
CA ASP A 327 0.17 -11.76 -3.41
C ASP A 327 0.85 -10.73 -4.32
N GLN A 328 0.55 -9.44 -4.14
CA GLN A 328 1.14 -8.37 -4.93
C GLN A 328 2.52 -8.01 -4.40
N TRP A 329 3.45 -7.78 -5.32
CA TRP A 329 4.75 -7.21 -5.01
C TRP A 329 4.62 -5.73 -4.66
N ASN A 330 5.61 -5.19 -3.96
CA ASN A 330 5.69 -3.80 -3.51
C ASN A 330 4.55 -3.43 -2.56
N THR A 331 4.19 -4.38 -1.69
CA THR A 331 3.14 -4.20 -0.70
C THR A 331 3.71 -3.67 0.60
N ILE A 332 3.17 -2.55 1.08
CA ILE A 332 3.44 -2.00 2.40
C ILE A 332 2.22 -2.31 3.26
N ASP A 333 2.38 -3.13 4.29
CA ASP A 333 1.33 -3.48 5.24
C ASP A 333 1.65 -2.84 6.60
N ILE A 334 0.81 -1.92 7.06
CA ILE A 334 0.97 -1.21 8.34
C ILE A 334 -0.01 -1.78 9.34
N GLN A 335 0.49 -2.50 10.35
CA GLN A 335 -0.28 -3.20 11.38
C GLN A 335 0.01 -2.63 12.77
N ILE A 336 -0.64 -1.51 13.10
CA ILE A 336 -0.39 -0.78 14.35
C ILE A 336 -1.70 -0.53 15.07
N PHE A 337 -1.93 -1.26 16.16
CA PHE A 337 -3.17 -1.23 16.93
C PHE A 337 -3.04 -0.55 18.30
N ASN A 338 -1.82 -0.19 18.70
CA ASN A 338 -1.55 0.39 20.00
C ASN A 338 -0.51 1.52 19.88
N GLU A 339 -0.67 2.57 20.67
CA GLU A 339 0.27 3.69 20.73
C GLU A 339 1.65 3.27 21.23
N HIS A 340 1.75 2.20 22.04
CA HIS A 340 3.06 1.62 22.43
C HIS A 340 3.86 1.04 21.26
N ALA A 341 3.22 0.81 20.11
CA ALA A 341 3.90 0.45 18.88
C ALA A 341 4.46 1.67 18.12
N ILE A 342 4.28 2.87 18.67
CA ILE A 342 4.92 4.10 18.23
C ILE A 342 5.92 4.51 19.30
N GLY A 343 7.18 4.74 18.90
CA GLY A 343 8.27 5.11 19.79
C GLY A 343 7.97 6.38 20.59
N ASP A 344 8.48 6.41 21.81
CA ASP A 344 8.15 7.44 22.79
C ASP A 344 8.34 8.87 22.25
N GLY A 345 7.34 9.72 22.51
CA GLY A 345 7.34 11.14 22.14
C GLY A 345 7.15 11.42 20.65
N LEU A 346 6.94 10.40 19.80
CA LEU A 346 6.75 10.59 18.37
C LEU A 346 5.31 11.00 17.99
N LEU A 347 4.31 10.58 18.78
CA LEU A 347 2.92 11.01 18.62
C LEU A 347 2.68 12.49 18.98
N ASP A 348 3.42 12.99 19.97
CA ASP A 348 3.26 14.35 20.49
C ASP A 348 4.28 15.34 19.88
N ALA A 349 5.16 14.87 18.99
CA ALA A 349 6.11 15.72 18.29
C ALA A 349 5.36 16.65 17.32
N THR A 350 5.49 17.96 17.50
CA THR A 350 5.03 18.93 16.50
C THR A 350 5.81 18.74 15.20
N PRO A 351 5.15 18.81 14.03
CA PRO A 351 5.86 18.76 12.76
C PRO A 351 6.93 19.86 12.73
N GLY A 352 8.17 19.51 12.42
CA GLY A 352 9.15 20.50 11.99
C GLY A 352 8.61 21.25 10.77
N PRO A 353 9.07 22.49 10.51
CA PRO A 353 8.59 23.28 9.38
C PRO A 353 8.70 22.45 8.10
N SER A 354 7.54 22.09 7.56
CA SER A 354 7.46 21.24 6.37
C SER A 354 7.89 22.07 5.16
N ASP A 355 8.82 21.55 4.36
CA ASP A 355 9.21 22.10 3.04
C ASP A 355 8.07 22.09 1.99
N LEU A 356 6.82 21.91 2.42
CA LEU A 356 5.61 21.98 1.59
C LEU A 356 5.17 23.41 1.25
N GLN A 357 6.02 24.42 1.50
CA GLN A 357 5.81 25.80 1.05
C GLN A 357 6.75 26.25 -0.08
N GLN A 358 7.37 25.34 -0.84
CA GLN A 358 8.04 25.73 -2.07
C GLN A 358 7.57 24.94 -3.30
N LYS A 359 6.64 25.60 -3.99
CA LYS A 359 6.17 25.46 -5.38
C LYS A 359 5.20 24.34 -5.74
#